data_AF-A0A7Y3I0I7-F1
#
_entry.id   AF-A0A7Y3I0I7-F1
#
_cell.length_a   1.000
_cell.length_b   1.000
_cell.length_c   1.000
_cell.angle_alpha   90.00
_cell.angle_beta   90.00
_cell.angle_gamma   90.00
#
_symmetry.space_group_name_H-M   'P 1'
#
loop_
_entity.id
_entity.type
_entity.pdbx_description
1 polymer ?
#
loop_
_entity_poly.entity_id
_entity_poly.type
_entity_poly.pdbx_seq_one_letter_code
_entity_poly.pdbx_strand_id
1 'polypeptide(L)'
;MNEPAGANRRCPQCGYDLRATPRGGRCPECGHTAVATVYDDTPLIELPMVVVRRFRGASLFAAVVIVLIVLLMGLRSSWTHGRQTWWGLQMVVAIGWVVATFRLTPAFDLPAAVGRGFGRRGRLRVIARIGALGWVAATAVGLVGVTLPRAIVTKAKLAPWLMGGRIAGIAVGLIGVFALGIILMRLAEWVRDKQAELGFQIALWGVPPSVILLLMVGRMPIIALVVFGLVSMAVLSFPIALLSLSKSLAWSVRHAEEFRARRARQLARRESYQEEVAASVARMDASRGDGA
;
A
#
# COMPACT_ATOMS: atom_id res chain seq x y z
N MET A 1 -15.34 -25.97 7.60
CA MET A 1 -16.74 -25.58 7.89
C MET A 1 -16.99 -24.26 7.17
N ASN A 2 -17.83 -24.25 6.15
CA ASN A 2 -18.21 -23.04 5.43
C ASN A 2 -19.28 -22.33 6.26
N GLU A 3 -18.97 -21.18 6.85
CA GLU A 3 -20.02 -20.28 7.33
C GLU A 3 -20.93 -19.93 6.15
N PRO A 4 -22.27 -20.00 6.30
CA PRO A 4 -23.17 -19.59 5.24
C PRO A 4 -22.92 -18.11 4.91
N ALA A 5 -22.71 -17.80 3.63
CA ALA A 5 -22.29 -16.51 3.06
C ALA A 5 -23.31 -15.34 3.24
N GLY A 6 -23.87 -15.20 4.43
CA GLY A 6 -24.87 -14.21 4.80
C GLY A 6 -25.00 -13.94 6.30
N ALA A 7 -24.18 -14.54 7.16
CA ALA A 7 -24.40 -14.54 8.60
C ALA A 7 -24.17 -13.20 9.32
N ASN A 8 -23.66 -12.14 8.69
CA ASN A 8 -23.52 -10.85 9.39
C ASN A 8 -23.52 -9.63 8.45
N ARG A 9 -24.62 -9.40 7.74
CA ARG A 9 -24.81 -8.16 6.97
C ARG A 9 -25.44 -7.10 7.85
N ARG A 10 -24.65 -6.23 8.47
CA ARG A 10 -25.18 -5.04 9.16
C ARG A 10 -24.90 -3.79 8.34
N CYS A 11 -25.82 -2.84 8.35
CA CYS A 11 -25.60 -1.55 7.70
C CYS A 11 -24.41 -0.85 8.36
N PRO A 12 -23.40 -0.40 7.61
CA PRO A 12 -22.22 0.25 8.19
C PRO A 12 -22.54 1.59 8.86
N GLN A 13 -23.69 2.21 8.53
CA GLN A 13 -24.06 3.51 9.06
C GLN A 13 -24.94 3.42 10.32
N CYS A 14 -25.92 2.53 10.36
CA CYS A 14 -26.88 2.43 11.48
C CYS A 14 -26.86 1.10 12.23
N GLY A 15 -26.10 0.09 11.78
CA GLY A 15 -26.04 -1.21 12.42
C GLY A 15 -27.23 -2.14 12.16
N TYR A 16 -28.25 -1.70 11.41
CA TYR A 16 -29.43 -2.50 11.06
C TYR A 16 -29.07 -3.80 10.34
N ASP A 17 -29.74 -4.90 10.66
CA ASP A 17 -29.51 -6.21 10.04
C ASP A 17 -30.12 -6.27 8.63
N LEU A 18 -29.24 -6.29 7.63
CA LEU A 18 -29.56 -6.34 6.20
C LEU A 18 -29.71 -7.77 5.68
N ARG A 19 -29.84 -8.79 6.54
CA ARG A 19 -30.12 -10.18 6.11
C ARG A 19 -31.40 -10.29 5.31
N ALA A 20 -32.43 -9.51 5.64
CA ALA A 20 -33.73 -9.51 4.97
C ALA A 20 -33.81 -8.56 3.75
N THR A 21 -32.81 -7.69 3.55
CA THR A 21 -32.82 -6.72 2.46
C THR A 21 -32.23 -7.32 1.19
N PRO A 22 -32.83 -7.09 0.00
CA PRO A 22 -32.24 -7.51 -1.28
C PRO A 22 -30.79 -7.04 -1.40
N ARG A 23 -29.91 -7.90 -1.93
CA ARG A 23 -28.50 -7.56 -2.15
C ARG A 23 -28.40 -6.29 -3.01
N GLY A 24 -27.72 -5.27 -2.52
CA GLY A 24 -27.58 -3.97 -3.22
C GLY A 24 -28.74 -2.99 -3.00
N GLY A 25 -29.73 -3.33 -2.17
CA GLY A 25 -30.81 -2.41 -1.79
C GLY A 25 -30.35 -1.25 -0.90
N ARG A 26 -31.22 -0.29 -0.64
CA ARG A 26 -30.99 0.72 0.40
C ARG A 26 -31.32 0.13 1.77
N CYS A 27 -30.55 0.49 2.78
CA CYS A 27 -30.88 0.20 4.16
C CYS A 27 -32.23 0.85 4.49
N PRO A 28 -33.22 0.09 4.97
CA PRO A 28 -34.56 0.61 5.22
C PRO A 28 -34.57 1.68 6.32
N GLU A 29 -33.68 1.59 7.31
CA GLU A 29 -33.62 2.54 8.43
C GLU A 29 -32.98 3.88 8.04
N CYS A 30 -31.82 3.85 7.38
CA CYS A 30 -31.02 5.07 7.15
C CYS A 30 -30.95 5.50 5.68
N GLY A 31 -31.57 4.74 4.77
CA GLY A 31 -31.51 4.98 3.32
C GLY A 31 -30.13 4.75 2.69
N HIS A 32 -29.09 4.44 3.47
CA HIS A 32 -27.74 4.20 2.98
C HIS A 32 -27.75 2.97 2.07
N THR A 33 -27.26 3.09 0.84
CA THR A 33 -27.11 1.93 -0.06
C THR A 33 -26.32 0.84 0.64
N ALA A 34 -26.98 -0.28 0.93
CA ALA A 34 -26.32 -1.48 1.42
C ALA A 34 -25.35 -1.88 0.33
N VAL A 35 -24.07 -1.61 0.57
CA VAL A 35 -23.00 -2.10 -0.29
C VAL A 35 -23.22 -3.61 -0.33
N ALA A 36 -23.70 -4.11 -1.48
CA ALA A 36 -23.90 -5.54 -1.70
C ALA A 36 -22.69 -6.22 -1.11
N THR A 37 -22.87 -7.19 -0.20
CA THR A 37 -21.77 -7.88 0.46
C THR A 37 -20.71 -8.11 -0.57
N VAL A 38 -19.67 -7.28 -0.50
CA VAL A 38 -18.47 -7.46 -1.27
C VAL A 38 -18.08 -8.84 -0.82
N TYR A 39 -18.21 -9.85 -1.69
CA TYR A 39 -17.64 -11.13 -1.35
C TYR A 39 -16.21 -10.78 -0.96
N ASP A 40 -15.72 -11.24 0.19
CA ASP A 40 -14.33 -10.93 0.56
C ASP A 40 -13.37 -11.36 -0.58
N ASP A 41 -13.84 -12.29 -1.39
CA ASP A 41 -13.26 -12.83 -2.62
C ASP A 41 -13.66 -12.09 -3.92
N THR A 42 -14.48 -11.03 -3.91
CA THR A 42 -14.76 -10.23 -5.12
C THR A 42 -13.42 -9.63 -5.54
N PRO A 43 -12.87 -10.11 -6.65
CA PRO A 43 -11.49 -10.49 -6.59
C PRO A 43 -10.63 -9.35 -7.09
N LEU A 44 -9.41 -9.35 -6.60
CA LEU A 44 -8.27 -8.63 -7.15
C LEU A 44 -8.21 -8.65 -8.71
N ILE A 45 -8.83 -9.66 -9.31
CA ILE A 45 -9.17 -9.87 -10.73
C ILE A 45 -9.83 -8.66 -11.40
N GLU A 46 -10.57 -7.80 -10.68
CA GLU A 46 -11.21 -6.59 -11.23
C GLU A 46 -10.32 -5.34 -11.21
N LEU A 47 -9.09 -5.42 -10.66
CA LEU A 47 -8.18 -4.29 -10.73
C LEU A 47 -7.78 -3.98 -12.17
N PRO A 48 -7.93 -2.73 -12.63
CA PRO A 48 -7.49 -2.34 -13.95
C PRO A 48 -5.97 -2.48 -14.05
N MET A 49 -5.49 -3.06 -15.16
CA MET A 49 -4.07 -3.35 -15.32
C MET A 49 -3.17 -2.10 -15.31
N VAL A 50 -3.75 -0.93 -15.60
CA VAL A 50 -3.10 0.38 -15.44
C VAL A 50 -2.68 0.65 -13.99
N VAL A 51 -3.53 0.30 -13.02
CA VAL A 51 -3.23 0.50 -11.59
C VAL A 51 -2.11 -0.45 -11.15
N VAL A 52 -2.12 -1.69 -11.62
CA VAL A 52 -1.09 -2.71 -11.33
C VAL A 52 0.27 -2.28 -11.89
N ARG A 53 0.32 -1.83 -13.15
CA ARG A 53 1.56 -1.32 -13.77
C ARG A 53 2.10 -0.09 -13.03
N ARG A 54 1.20 0.84 -12.66
CA ARG A 54 1.57 2.02 -11.88
C ARG A 54 2.10 1.66 -10.49
N PHE A 55 1.46 0.70 -9.81
CA PHE A 55 1.91 0.20 -8.52
C PHE A 55 3.28 -0.46 -8.62
N ARG A 56 3.52 -1.30 -9.64
CA ARG A 56 4.84 -1.92 -9.87
C ARG A 56 5.94 -0.88 -10.09
N GLY A 57 5.68 0.14 -10.92
CA GLY A 57 6.62 1.25 -11.10
C GLY A 57 6.87 2.04 -9.81
N ALA A 58 5.82 2.23 -9.00
CA ALA A 58 5.93 2.87 -7.69
C ALA A 58 6.74 2.04 -6.69
N SER A 59 6.54 0.71 -6.65
CA SER A 59 7.28 -0.22 -5.80
C SER A 59 8.76 -0.27 -6.15
N LEU A 60 9.11 -0.31 -7.44
CA LEU A 60 10.51 -0.25 -7.89
C LEU A 60 11.16 1.08 -7.48
N PHE A 61 10.48 2.20 -7.73
CA PHE A 61 10.99 3.52 -7.36
C PHE A 61 11.18 3.64 -5.83
N ALA A 62 10.21 3.20 -5.04
CA ALA A 62 10.30 3.19 -3.59
C ALA A 62 11.46 2.30 -3.10
N ALA A 63 11.66 1.12 -3.71
CA ALA A 63 12.76 0.24 -3.37
C ALA A 63 14.13 0.89 -3.62
N VAL A 64 14.30 1.56 -4.76
CA VAL A 64 15.53 2.32 -5.07
C VAL A 64 15.76 3.44 -4.05
N VAL A 65 14.71 4.20 -3.70
CA VAL A 65 14.81 5.27 -2.69
C VAL A 65 15.23 4.70 -1.32
N ILE A 66 14.67 3.55 -0.91
CA ILE A 66 15.03 2.92 0.36
C ILE A 66 16.48 2.43 0.37
N VAL A 67 16.94 1.80 -0.71
CA VAL A 67 18.35 1.39 -0.84
C VAL A 67 19.26 2.61 -0.77
N LEU A 68 18.89 3.72 -1.41
CA LEU A 68 19.64 4.96 -1.34
C LEU A 68 19.67 5.55 0.09
N ILE A 69 18.57 5.45 0.85
CA ILE A 69 18.53 5.84 2.27
C ILE A 69 19.56 5.03 3.06
N VAL A 70 19.54 3.70 2.93
CA VAL A 70 20.47 2.79 3.65
C VAL A 70 21.93 3.09 3.25
N LEU A 71 22.19 3.25 1.95
CA LEU A 71 23.51 3.59 1.44
C LEU A 71 24.03 4.91 2.03
N LEU A 72 23.21 5.97 1.97
CA LEU A 72 23.58 7.26 2.55
C LEU A 72 23.86 7.07 4.05
N MET A 73 22.97 6.42 4.79
CA MET A 73 23.16 6.20 6.23
C MET A 73 24.50 5.52 6.55
N GLY A 74 24.93 4.54 5.76
CA GLY A 74 26.24 3.88 5.90
C GLY A 74 27.42 4.80 5.56
N LEU A 75 27.28 5.63 4.52
CA LEU A 75 28.31 6.60 4.11
C LEU A 75 28.44 7.78 5.06
N ARG A 76 27.49 7.99 5.98
CA ARG A 76 27.50 9.12 6.92
C ARG A 76 28.79 9.23 7.73
N SER A 77 29.40 8.10 8.12
CA SER A 77 30.62 8.09 8.95
C SER A 77 31.88 8.43 8.16
N SER A 78 31.93 8.08 6.88
CA SER A 78 33.08 8.30 5.99
C SER A 78 32.97 9.59 5.16
N TRP A 79 31.84 10.30 5.25
CA TRP A 79 31.60 11.49 4.44
C TRP A 79 32.43 12.69 4.91
N THR A 80 33.56 12.93 4.24
CA THR A 80 34.45 14.08 4.47
C THR A 80 34.02 15.34 3.74
N HIS A 81 33.16 15.22 2.72
CA HIS A 81 32.70 16.35 1.93
C HIS A 81 31.73 17.21 2.75
N GLY A 82 31.82 18.54 2.62
CA GLY A 82 31.21 19.51 3.53
C GLY A 82 29.77 19.20 3.98
N ARG A 83 29.45 19.49 5.25
CA ARG A 83 28.16 19.16 5.89
C ARG A 83 26.93 19.61 5.09
N GLN A 84 27.04 20.66 4.28
CA GLN A 84 25.95 21.16 3.43
C GLN A 84 25.57 20.20 2.31
N THR A 85 26.54 19.56 1.63
CA THR A 85 26.27 18.62 0.53
C THR A 85 25.52 17.40 1.03
N TRP A 86 25.90 16.91 2.22
CA TRP A 86 25.22 15.81 2.90
C TRP A 86 23.73 16.11 3.16
N TRP A 87 23.40 17.29 3.70
CA TRP A 87 22.01 17.67 3.93
C TRP A 87 21.24 17.89 2.63
N GLY A 88 21.89 18.41 1.59
CA GLY A 88 21.31 18.50 0.25
C GLY A 88 20.90 17.12 -0.30
N LEU A 89 21.78 16.11 -0.20
CA LEU A 89 21.46 14.75 -0.61
C LEU A 89 20.29 14.15 0.19
N GLN A 90 20.28 14.35 1.51
CA GLN A 90 19.17 13.92 2.38
C GLN A 90 17.84 14.56 1.97
N MET A 91 17.84 15.85 1.58
CA MET A 91 16.65 16.54 1.09
C MET A 91 16.13 15.91 -0.21
N VAL A 92 17.02 15.62 -1.18
CA VAL A 92 16.65 14.96 -2.44
C VAL A 92 16.00 13.60 -2.17
N VAL A 93 16.58 12.82 -1.26
CA VAL A 93 16.05 11.50 -0.89
C VAL A 93 14.72 11.62 -0.14
N ALA A 94 14.57 12.60 0.76
CA ALA A 94 13.31 12.86 1.45
C ALA A 94 12.18 13.23 0.47
N ILE A 95 12.47 14.07 -0.54
CA ILE A 95 11.52 14.40 -1.61
C ILE A 95 11.18 13.14 -2.42
N GLY A 96 12.19 12.35 -2.78
CA GLY A 96 11.99 11.06 -3.46
C GLY A 96 11.07 10.12 -2.66
N TRP A 97 11.23 10.07 -1.34
CA TRP A 97 10.37 9.28 -0.45
C TRP A 97 8.92 9.77 -0.40
N VAL A 98 8.71 11.09 -0.38
CA VAL A 98 7.36 11.66 -0.49
C VAL A 98 6.70 11.24 -1.80
N VAL A 99 7.41 11.41 -2.93
CA VAL A 99 6.90 10.99 -4.24
C VAL A 99 6.60 9.50 -4.28
N ALA A 100 7.47 8.66 -3.73
CA ALA A 100 7.28 7.22 -3.63
C ALA A 100 6.02 6.88 -2.80
N THR A 101 5.85 7.50 -1.63
CA THR A 101 4.68 7.30 -0.76
C THR A 101 3.37 7.67 -1.45
N PHE A 102 3.34 8.79 -2.19
CA PHE A 102 2.16 9.21 -2.95
C PHE A 102 1.84 8.25 -4.09
N ARG A 103 2.85 7.69 -4.77
CA ARG A 103 2.67 6.72 -5.85
C ARG A 103 2.29 5.32 -5.36
N LEU A 104 2.82 4.89 -4.20
CA LEU A 104 2.50 3.62 -3.56
C LEU A 104 1.07 3.55 -3.01
N THR A 105 0.46 4.70 -2.76
CA THR A 105 -0.88 4.79 -2.18
C THR A 105 -1.90 5.34 -3.18
N PRO A 106 -2.16 4.70 -4.34
CA PRO A 106 -3.20 5.19 -5.25
C PRO A 106 -4.58 5.17 -4.56
N ALA A 107 -5.47 6.05 -5.01
CA ALA A 107 -6.88 5.95 -4.65
C ALA A 107 -7.50 4.84 -5.48
N PHE A 108 -8.18 3.90 -4.82
CA PHE A 108 -8.98 2.90 -5.51
C PHE A 108 -10.44 3.32 -5.46
N ASP A 109 -11.09 3.33 -6.62
CA ASP A 109 -12.52 3.63 -6.75
C ASP A 109 -13.39 2.36 -6.71
N LEU A 110 -12.76 1.18 -6.68
CA LEU A 110 -13.44 -0.11 -6.54
C LEU A 110 -14.12 -0.20 -5.16
N PRO A 111 -15.44 -0.47 -5.08
CA PRO A 111 -16.17 -0.56 -3.81
C PRO A 111 -15.53 -1.50 -2.79
N ALA A 112 -14.97 -2.62 -3.26
CA ALA A 112 -14.26 -3.58 -2.43
C ALA A 112 -13.00 -3.00 -1.77
N ALA A 113 -12.24 -2.19 -2.50
CA ALA A 113 -11.05 -1.53 -1.99
C ALA A 113 -11.41 -0.36 -1.06
N VAL A 114 -12.49 0.37 -1.37
CA VAL A 114 -13.04 1.43 -0.51
C VAL A 114 -13.44 0.87 0.86
N GLY A 115 -14.15 -0.27 0.89
CA GLY A 115 -14.56 -0.93 2.13
C GLY A 115 -13.39 -1.32 3.04
N ARG A 116 -12.23 -1.66 2.47
CA ARG A 116 -10.99 -1.96 3.20
C ARG A 116 -10.17 -0.73 3.60
N GLY A 117 -10.65 0.47 3.27
CA GLY A 117 -10.04 1.75 3.62
C GLY A 117 -9.08 2.32 2.56
N PHE A 118 -9.03 1.75 1.36
CA PHE A 118 -8.19 2.24 0.25
C PHE A 118 -8.84 3.33 -0.61
N GLY A 119 -10.04 3.79 -0.21
CA GLY A 119 -10.81 4.79 -0.96
C GLY A 119 -10.18 6.19 -1.00
N ARG A 120 -10.74 7.08 -1.83
CA ARG A 120 -10.27 8.46 -2.00
C ARG A 120 -10.27 9.31 -0.71
N ARG A 121 -10.99 8.91 0.34
CA ARG A 121 -10.99 9.59 1.65
C ARG A 121 -10.39 8.74 2.78
N GLY A 122 -9.63 7.69 2.45
CA GLY A 122 -9.01 6.83 3.45
C GLY A 122 -8.09 7.61 4.39
N ARG A 123 -8.42 7.66 5.69
CA ARG A 123 -7.68 8.42 6.72
C ARG A 123 -6.22 7.99 6.79
N LEU A 124 -5.96 6.68 6.80
CA LEU A 124 -4.60 6.13 6.85
C LEU A 124 -3.74 6.64 5.70
N ARG A 125 -4.31 6.79 4.50
CA ARG A 125 -3.58 7.29 3.33
C ARG A 125 -3.21 8.76 3.49
N VAL A 126 -4.13 9.57 3.99
CA VAL A 126 -3.87 10.99 4.26
C VAL A 126 -2.77 11.11 5.31
N ILE A 127 -2.84 10.31 6.38
CA ILE A 127 -1.81 10.26 7.43
C ILE A 127 -0.46 9.83 6.85
N ALA A 128 -0.41 8.78 6.03
CA ALA A 128 0.84 8.31 5.41
C ALA A 128 1.49 9.40 4.52
N ARG A 129 0.67 10.08 3.71
CA ARG A 129 1.14 11.13 2.79
C ARG A 129 1.58 12.41 3.50
N ILE A 130 0.80 12.89 4.46
CA ILE A 130 1.15 14.07 5.26
C ILE A 130 2.35 13.74 6.15
N GLY A 131 2.35 12.56 6.78
CA GLY A 131 3.46 12.06 7.58
C GLY A 131 4.77 12.01 6.80
N ALA A 132 4.73 11.59 5.53
CA ALA A 132 5.92 11.59 4.67
C ALA A 132 6.56 12.99 4.50
N LEU A 133 5.78 14.08 4.56
CA LEU A 133 6.31 15.45 4.53
C LEU A 133 7.14 15.79 5.78
N GLY A 134 6.95 15.06 6.88
CA GLY A 134 7.77 15.19 8.09
C GLY A 134 9.26 14.96 7.83
N TRP A 135 9.60 14.04 6.92
CA TRP A 135 11.00 13.81 6.50
C TRP A 135 11.60 15.01 5.77
N VAL A 136 10.80 15.67 4.91
CA VAL A 136 11.22 16.89 4.20
C VAL A 136 11.37 18.04 5.18
N ALA A 137 10.43 18.21 6.11
CA ALA A 137 10.54 19.23 7.16
C ALA A 137 11.79 19.02 8.04
N ALA A 138 12.05 17.78 8.47
CA ALA A 138 13.21 17.46 9.30
C ALA A 138 14.54 17.73 8.58
N THR A 139 14.62 17.39 7.29
CA THR A 139 15.82 17.62 6.46
C THR A 139 15.99 19.09 6.13
N ALA A 140 14.92 19.82 5.83
CA ALA A 140 14.94 21.27 5.61
C ALA A 140 15.40 22.03 6.86
N VAL A 141 14.89 21.70 8.04
CA VAL A 141 15.35 22.29 9.31
C VAL A 141 16.82 21.98 9.56
N GLY A 142 17.26 20.75 9.27
CA GLY A 142 18.67 20.37 9.35
C GLY A 142 19.56 21.17 8.39
N LEU A 143 19.09 21.39 7.15
CA LEU A 143 19.77 22.20 6.15
C LEU A 143 19.88 23.66 6.60
N VAL A 144 18.79 24.27 7.04
CA VAL A 144 18.77 25.64 7.59
C VAL A 144 19.75 25.78 8.76
N GLY A 145 19.80 24.78 9.64
CA GLY A 145 20.71 24.77 10.78
C GLY A 145 22.19 24.72 10.41
N VAL A 146 22.56 24.22 9.22
CA VAL A 146 23.96 24.21 8.75
C VAL A 146 24.30 25.37 7.81
N THR A 147 23.31 26.03 7.22
CA THR A 147 23.52 27.21 6.36
C THR A 147 23.55 28.50 7.16
N LEU A 148 22.85 28.56 8.30
CA LEU A 148 22.85 29.76 9.14
C LEU A 148 24.22 29.96 9.82
N PRO A 149 24.78 31.20 9.80
CA PRO A 149 25.96 31.54 10.56
C PRO A 149 25.79 31.22 12.05
N ARG A 150 26.81 30.61 12.67
CA ARG A 150 26.76 30.24 14.10
C ARG A 150 26.42 31.42 15.01
N ALA A 151 26.90 32.63 14.67
CA ALA A 151 26.62 33.85 15.40
C ALA A 151 25.11 34.19 15.46
N ILE A 152 24.35 33.90 14.40
CA ILE A 152 22.90 34.12 14.38
C ILE A 152 22.21 33.07 15.26
N VAL A 153 22.58 31.80 15.11
CA VAL A 153 21.98 30.68 15.86
C VAL A 153 22.18 30.86 17.37
N THR A 154 23.36 31.31 17.80
CA THR A 154 23.66 31.54 19.23
C THR A 154 22.98 32.80 19.76
N LYS A 155 23.08 33.94 19.06
CA LYS A 155 22.47 35.20 19.51
C LYS A 155 20.94 35.10 19.62
N ALA A 156 20.29 34.47 18.64
CA ALA A 156 18.83 34.32 18.61
C ALA A 156 18.32 33.08 19.37
N LYS A 157 19.20 32.33 20.06
CA LYS A 157 18.84 31.10 20.80
C LYS A 157 18.01 30.10 19.95
N LEU A 158 18.33 29.97 18.66
CA LEU A 158 17.59 29.14 17.71
C LEU A 158 17.93 27.64 17.81
N ALA A 159 19.04 27.27 18.46
CA ALA A 159 19.47 25.89 18.59
C ALA A 159 18.39 24.91 19.11
N PRO A 160 17.69 25.17 20.25
CA PRO A 160 16.64 24.28 20.74
C PRO A 160 15.45 24.20 19.77
N TRP A 161 15.11 25.29 19.08
CA TRP A 161 14.02 25.31 18.10
C TRP A 161 14.34 24.49 16.85
N LEU A 162 15.57 24.61 16.33
CA LEU A 162 16.03 23.79 15.20
C LEU A 162 16.09 22.31 15.57
N MET A 163 16.57 21.98 16.78
CA MET A 163 16.60 20.60 17.26
C MET A 163 15.18 20.04 17.47
N GLY A 164 14.31 20.79 18.14
CA GLY A 164 12.92 20.43 18.38
C GLY A 164 12.12 20.26 17.09
N GLY A 165 12.27 21.19 16.14
CA GLY A 165 11.64 21.11 14.82
C GLY A 165 12.08 19.88 14.03
N ARG A 166 13.38 19.53 14.10
CA ARG A 166 13.89 18.30 13.47
C ARG A 166 13.30 17.04 14.12
N ILE A 167 13.26 16.97 15.45
CA ILE A 167 12.70 15.81 16.18
C ILE A 167 11.21 15.67 15.86
N ALA A 168 10.46 16.77 15.88
CA ALA A 168 9.04 16.78 15.51
C ALA A 168 8.81 16.29 14.06
N GLY A 169 9.63 16.76 13.11
CA GLY A 169 9.57 16.30 11.73
C GLY A 169 9.83 14.80 11.58
N ILE A 170 10.83 14.26 12.30
CA ILE A 170 11.11 12.81 12.33
C ILE A 170 9.93 12.04 12.94
N ALA A 171 9.37 12.51 14.05
CA ALA A 171 8.22 11.85 14.69
C ALA A 171 7.01 11.79 13.75
N VAL A 172 6.68 12.89 13.06
CA VAL A 172 5.63 12.94 12.04
C VAL A 172 5.96 12.00 10.87
N GLY A 173 7.23 11.96 10.45
CA GLY A 173 7.77 11.01 9.46
C GLY A 173 7.51 9.55 9.82
N LEU A 174 7.78 9.17 11.07
CA LEU A 174 7.58 7.82 11.59
C LEU A 174 6.11 7.44 11.65
N ILE A 175 5.22 8.35 12.08
CA ILE A 175 3.77 8.14 12.03
C ILE A 175 3.32 7.86 10.59
N GLY A 176 3.88 8.60 9.62
CA GLY A 176 3.63 8.39 8.19
C GLY A 176 4.06 7.00 7.71
N VAL A 177 5.27 6.56 8.08
CA VAL A 177 5.79 5.22 7.75
C VAL A 177 4.94 4.12 8.38
N PHE A 178 4.52 4.30 9.63
CA PHE A 178 3.67 3.35 10.33
C PHE A 178 2.30 3.21 9.64
N ALA A 179 1.66 4.33 9.30
CA ALA A 179 0.41 4.33 8.54
C ALA A 179 0.57 3.69 7.16
N LEU A 180 1.68 3.96 6.45
CA LEU A 180 2.00 3.33 5.17
C LEU A 180 2.15 1.81 5.31
N GLY A 181 2.88 1.35 6.33
CA GLY A 181 3.06 -0.08 6.61
C GLY A 181 1.74 -0.79 6.86
N ILE A 182 0.82 -0.20 7.63
CA ILE A 182 -0.53 -0.76 7.84
C ILE A 182 -1.30 -0.87 6.51
N ILE A 183 -1.25 0.16 5.66
CA ILE A 183 -1.91 0.13 4.34
C ILE A 183 -1.36 -1.02 3.49
N LEU A 184 -0.03 -1.16 3.42
CA LEU A 184 0.63 -2.17 2.61
C LEU A 184 0.43 -3.59 3.17
N MET A 185 0.40 -3.74 4.49
CA MET A 185 0.07 -5.00 5.16
C MET A 185 -1.36 -5.44 4.83
N ARG A 186 -2.35 -4.53 4.96
CA ARG A 186 -3.75 -4.81 4.54
C ARG A 186 -3.86 -5.14 3.06
N LEU A 187 -3.02 -4.51 2.23
CA LEU A 187 -2.98 -4.80 0.80
C LEU A 187 -2.39 -6.19 0.55
N ALA A 188 -1.32 -6.57 1.25
CA ALA A 188 -0.72 -7.90 1.16
C ALA A 188 -1.68 -9.00 1.62
N GLU A 189 -2.39 -8.77 2.73
CA GLU A 189 -3.45 -9.64 3.23
C GLU A 189 -4.56 -9.81 2.19
N TRP A 190 -5.01 -8.70 1.57
CA TRP A 190 -6.03 -8.76 0.52
C TRP A 190 -5.56 -9.53 -0.73
N VAL A 191 -4.26 -9.47 -1.05
CA VAL A 191 -3.63 -10.23 -2.14
C VAL A 191 -3.31 -11.68 -1.74
N ARG A 192 -3.44 -12.01 -0.44
CA ARG A 192 -3.04 -13.29 0.17
C ARG A 192 -1.54 -13.59 0.00
N ASP A 193 -0.70 -12.56 -0.04
CA ASP A 193 0.76 -12.68 -0.12
C ASP A 193 1.37 -12.67 1.30
N LYS A 194 1.47 -13.85 1.91
CA LYS A 194 2.02 -14.04 3.27
C LYS A 194 3.47 -13.57 3.39
N GLN A 195 4.26 -13.66 2.31
CA GLN A 195 5.67 -13.24 2.35
C GLN A 195 5.78 -11.71 2.39
N ALA A 196 4.98 -11.01 1.58
CA ALA A 196 4.89 -9.56 1.64
C ALA A 196 4.33 -9.08 2.98
N GLU A 197 3.29 -9.74 3.50
CA GLU A 197 2.70 -9.45 4.80
C GLU A 197 3.75 -9.51 5.93
N LEU A 198 4.50 -10.62 6.01
CA LEU A 198 5.58 -10.78 6.99
C LEU A 198 6.65 -9.70 6.84
N GLY A 199 7.06 -9.40 5.60
CA GLY A 199 8.06 -8.37 5.34
C GLY A 199 7.59 -6.97 5.78
N PHE A 200 6.33 -6.62 5.55
CA PHE A 200 5.75 -5.38 6.05
C PHE A 200 5.60 -5.37 7.56
N GLN A 201 5.28 -6.50 8.19
CA GLN A 201 5.23 -6.62 9.64
C GLN A 201 6.60 -6.39 10.27
N ILE A 202 7.65 -7.02 9.73
CA ILE A 202 9.04 -6.80 10.17
C ILE A 202 9.42 -5.32 10.01
N ALA A 203 9.10 -4.70 8.88
CA ALA A 203 9.40 -3.28 8.67
C ALA A 203 8.60 -2.36 9.60
N LEU A 204 7.31 -2.64 9.80
CA LEU A 204 6.41 -1.85 10.63
C LEU A 204 6.88 -1.79 12.09
N TRP A 205 7.31 -2.92 12.62
CA TRP A 205 7.80 -3.01 14.00
C TRP A 205 9.30 -2.75 14.13
N GLY A 206 10.08 -3.01 13.08
CA GLY A 206 11.52 -2.84 13.09
C GLY A 206 11.97 -1.39 12.85
N VAL A 207 11.34 -0.67 11.92
CA VAL A 207 11.82 0.66 11.49
C VAL A 207 11.68 1.73 12.60
N PRO A 208 10.52 1.90 13.28
CA PRO A 208 10.40 2.93 14.32
C PRO A 208 11.42 2.79 15.47
N PRO A 209 11.58 1.64 16.14
CA PRO A 209 12.57 1.51 17.21
C PRO A 209 14.00 1.62 16.67
N SER A 210 14.26 1.14 15.46
CA SER A 210 15.56 1.28 14.80
C SER A 210 15.97 2.74 14.61
N VAL A 211 15.04 3.60 14.18
CA VAL A 211 15.30 5.04 14.02
C VAL A 211 15.56 5.70 15.38
N ILE A 212 14.79 5.34 16.41
CA ILE A 212 14.99 5.86 17.78
C ILE A 212 16.36 5.43 18.31
N LEU A 213 16.70 4.15 18.15
CA LEU A 213 17.98 3.60 18.60
C LEU A 213 19.15 4.28 17.89
N LEU A 214 19.05 4.52 16.58
CA LEU A 214 20.07 5.24 15.82
C LEU A 214 20.28 6.68 16.32
N LEU A 215 19.21 7.37 16.73
CA LEU A 215 19.31 8.71 17.32
C LEU A 215 20.03 8.71 18.67
N MET A 216 19.88 7.65 19.46
CA MET A 216 20.54 7.49 20.77
C MET A 216 22.01 7.05 20.63
N VAL A 217 22.28 6.10 19.74
CA VAL A 217 23.56 5.39 19.63
C VAL A 217 24.62 6.18 18.87
N GLY A 218 24.26 7.28 18.20
CA GLY A 218 25.17 8.11 17.40
C GLY A 218 26.40 8.70 18.14
N ARG A 219 26.58 8.42 19.44
CA ARG A 219 27.77 8.77 20.23
C ARG A 219 28.79 7.62 20.38
N MET A 220 28.46 6.37 20.04
CA MET A 220 29.34 5.21 20.21
C MET A 220 29.55 4.46 18.88
N PRO A 221 30.76 4.47 18.29
CA PRO A 221 30.98 4.01 16.91
C PRO A 221 30.78 2.50 16.72
N ILE A 222 31.20 1.67 17.67
CA ILE A 222 31.09 0.19 17.56
C ILE A 222 29.62 -0.24 17.67
N ILE A 223 28.90 0.29 18.66
CA ILE A 223 27.46 0.00 18.84
C ILE A 223 26.68 0.52 17.63
N ALA A 224 27.06 1.67 17.08
CA ALA A 224 26.43 2.22 15.88
C ALA A 224 26.53 1.28 14.68
N LEU A 225 27.63 0.54 14.51
CA LEU A 225 27.80 -0.40 13.39
C LEU A 225 26.89 -1.63 13.53
N VAL A 226 26.79 -2.22 14.72
CA VAL A 226 25.90 -3.35 14.99
C VAL A 226 24.43 -2.93 14.82
N VAL A 227 24.06 -1.79 15.43
CA VAL A 227 22.73 -1.22 15.31
C VAL A 227 22.41 -0.91 13.86
N PHE A 228 23.35 -0.33 13.10
CA PHE A 228 23.17 -0.05 11.69
C PHE A 228 22.91 -1.32 10.86
N GLY A 229 23.61 -2.42 11.14
CA GLY A 229 23.35 -3.71 10.49
C GLY A 229 21.92 -4.19 10.73
N LEU A 230 21.45 -4.16 11.99
CA LEU A 230 20.10 -4.56 12.35
C LEU A 230 19.03 -3.63 11.72
N VAL A 231 19.25 -2.32 11.78
CA VAL A 231 18.39 -1.32 11.14
C VAL A 231 18.31 -1.57 9.63
N SER A 232 19.44 -1.82 8.98
CA SER A 232 19.50 -2.05 7.55
C SER A 232 18.71 -3.30 7.16
N MET A 233 18.83 -4.39 7.92
CA MET A 233 18.03 -5.60 7.69
C MET A 233 16.53 -5.33 7.82
N ALA A 234 16.11 -4.59 8.85
CA ALA A 234 14.71 -4.22 9.05
C ALA A 234 14.17 -3.26 7.97
N VAL A 235 15.00 -2.34 7.49
CA VAL A 235 14.64 -1.39 6.43
C VAL A 235 14.60 -2.08 5.05
N LEU A 236 15.51 -3.03 4.80
CA LEU A 236 15.60 -3.78 3.54
C LEU A 236 14.53 -4.87 3.40
N SER A 237 13.86 -5.29 4.48
CA SER A 237 12.69 -6.17 4.35
C SER A 237 11.53 -5.48 3.61
N PHE A 238 11.41 -4.15 3.72
CA PHE A 238 10.37 -3.36 3.06
C PHE A 238 10.43 -3.39 1.52
N PRO A 239 11.57 -3.12 0.85
CA PRO A 239 11.66 -3.25 -0.60
C PRO A 239 11.45 -4.70 -1.08
N ILE A 240 11.92 -5.70 -0.32
CA ILE A 240 11.67 -7.11 -0.65
C ILE A 240 10.16 -7.40 -0.62
N ALA A 241 9.46 -6.94 0.42
CA ALA A 241 8.01 -7.07 0.54
C ALA A 241 7.25 -6.35 -0.58
N LEU A 242 7.67 -5.13 -0.94
CA LEU A 242 7.09 -4.36 -2.03
C LEU A 242 7.23 -5.05 -3.39
N LEU A 243 8.40 -5.62 -3.67
CA LEU A 243 8.66 -6.34 -4.91
C LEU A 243 7.87 -7.66 -4.96
N SER A 244 7.81 -8.41 -3.86
CA SER A 244 6.97 -9.61 -3.72
C SER A 244 5.51 -9.28 -4.01
N LEU A 245 4.96 -8.28 -3.30
CA LEU A 245 3.58 -7.84 -3.47
C LEU A 245 3.29 -7.43 -4.91
N SER A 246 4.21 -6.70 -5.56
CA SER A 246 4.05 -6.28 -6.96
C SER A 246 4.00 -7.46 -7.94
N LYS A 247 4.77 -8.52 -7.67
CA LYS A 247 4.78 -9.75 -8.46
C LYS A 247 3.47 -10.52 -8.27
N SER A 248 3.01 -10.65 -7.02
CA SER A 248 1.75 -11.31 -6.65
C SER A 248 0.52 -10.60 -7.26
N LEU A 249 0.50 -9.26 -7.24
CA LEU A 249 -0.51 -8.45 -7.91
C LEU A 249 -0.51 -8.65 -9.43
N ALA A 250 0.66 -8.67 -10.07
CA ALA A 250 0.74 -8.89 -11.51
C ALA A 250 0.29 -10.31 -11.91
N TRP A 251 0.67 -11.31 -11.12
CA TRP A 251 0.31 -12.71 -11.37
C TRP A 251 -1.18 -12.96 -11.21
N SER A 252 -1.79 -12.43 -10.15
CA SER A 252 -3.23 -12.55 -9.89
C SER A 252 -4.08 -11.90 -10.97
N VAL A 253 -3.70 -10.72 -11.47
CA VAL A 253 -4.42 -10.04 -12.56
C VAL A 253 -4.24 -10.78 -13.90
N ARG A 254 -3.08 -11.40 -14.14
CA ARG A 254 -2.92 -12.25 -15.34
C ARG A 254 -3.80 -13.51 -15.28
N HIS A 255 -3.84 -14.19 -14.13
CA HIS A 255 -4.69 -15.37 -13.92
C HIS A 255 -6.18 -15.02 -14.03
N ALA A 256 -6.55 -13.82 -13.60
CA ALA A 256 -7.87 -13.24 -13.77
C ALA A 256 -8.32 -13.21 -15.23
N GLU A 257 -7.47 -12.63 -16.07
CA GLU A 257 -7.72 -12.46 -17.50
C GLU A 257 -7.81 -13.82 -18.19
N GLU A 258 -6.89 -14.74 -17.86
CA GLU A 258 -6.92 -16.10 -18.39
C GLU A 258 -8.19 -16.85 -17.96
N PHE A 259 -8.62 -16.72 -16.70
CA PHE A 259 -9.84 -17.35 -16.21
C PHE A 259 -11.09 -16.78 -16.90
N ARG A 260 -11.17 -15.45 -17.09
CA ARG A 260 -12.25 -14.80 -17.86
C ARG A 260 -12.26 -15.30 -19.31
N ALA A 261 -11.11 -15.37 -19.96
CA ALA A 261 -11.00 -15.87 -21.32
C ALA A 261 -11.38 -17.36 -21.45
N ARG A 262 -11.06 -18.19 -20.45
CA ARG A 262 -11.50 -19.60 -20.40
C ARG A 262 -13.00 -19.70 -20.17
N ARG A 263 -13.57 -18.89 -19.27
CA ARG A 263 -15.01 -18.87 -18.99
C ARG A 263 -15.82 -18.37 -20.18
N ALA A 264 -15.35 -17.35 -20.90
CA ALA A 264 -15.95 -16.88 -22.14
C ALA A 264 -15.97 -17.99 -23.21
N ARG A 265 -14.85 -18.72 -23.38
CA ARG A 265 -14.78 -19.89 -24.27
C ARG A 265 -15.70 -21.04 -23.84
N GLN A 266 -15.90 -21.24 -22.55
CA GLN A 266 -16.85 -22.24 -22.05
C GLN A 266 -18.31 -21.82 -22.28
N LEU A 267 -18.64 -20.55 -22.12
CA LEU A 267 -19.98 -20.02 -22.40
C LEU A 267 -20.30 -20.11 -23.90
N ALA A 268 -19.38 -19.66 -24.77
CA ALA A 268 -19.55 -19.77 -26.21
C ALA A 268 -19.75 -21.23 -26.68
N ARG A 269 -19.01 -22.19 -26.10
CA ARG A 269 -19.21 -23.62 -26.39
C ARG A 269 -20.54 -24.18 -25.87
N ARG A 270 -21.07 -23.62 -24.78
CA ARG A 270 -22.39 -24.02 -24.25
C ARG A 270 -23.50 -23.45 -25.13
N GLU A 271 -23.36 -22.21 -25.60
CA GLU A 271 -24.28 -21.57 -26.53
C GLU A 271 -24.33 -22.33 -27.85
N SER A 272 -23.17 -22.63 -28.47
CA SER A 272 -23.13 -23.42 -29.71
C SER A 272 -23.75 -24.81 -29.56
N TYR A 273 -23.50 -25.49 -28.43
CA TYR A 273 -24.09 -26.79 -28.15
C TYR A 273 -25.62 -26.70 -27.97
N GLN A 274 -26.11 -25.66 -27.30
CA GLN A 274 -27.55 -25.43 -27.15
C GLN A 274 -28.23 -25.16 -28.51
N GLU A 275 -27.59 -24.41 -29.39
CA GLU A 275 -28.07 -24.18 -30.76
C GLU A 275 -28.11 -25.47 -31.58
N GLU A 276 -27.06 -26.30 -31.53
CA GLU A 276 -27.01 -27.59 -32.22
C GLU A 276 -28.09 -28.56 -31.72
N VAL A 277 -28.32 -28.60 -30.40
CA VAL A 277 -29.38 -29.41 -29.78
C VAL A 277 -30.75 -28.90 -30.21
N ALA A 278 -30.99 -27.59 -30.17
CA ALA A 278 -32.26 -26.99 -30.59
C ALA A 278 -32.56 -27.28 -32.07
N ALA A 279 -31.57 -27.13 -32.95
CA ALA A 279 -31.70 -27.46 -34.37
C ALA A 279 -31.98 -28.95 -34.59
N SER A 280 -31.37 -29.83 -33.78
CA SER A 280 -31.61 -31.28 -33.87
C SER A 280 -33.00 -31.67 -33.39
N VAL A 281 -33.52 -31.05 -32.33
CA VAL A 281 -34.91 -31.24 -31.88
C VAL A 281 -35.91 -30.78 -32.94
N ALA A 282 -35.70 -29.60 -33.52
CA ALA A 282 -36.56 -29.08 -34.59
C ALA A 282 -36.63 -30.02 -35.81
N ARG A 283 -35.51 -30.65 -36.19
CA ARG A 283 -35.49 -31.67 -37.27
C ARG A 283 -36.27 -32.93 -36.90
N MET A 284 -36.16 -33.40 -35.66
CA MET A 284 -36.92 -34.58 -35.20
C MET A 284 -38.43 -34.30 -35.18
N ASP A 285 -38.84 -33.12 -34.74
CA ASP A 285 -40.26 -32.75 -34.72
C ASP A 285 -40.84 -32.59 -36.13
N ALA A 286 -40.09 -32.00 -37.06
CA ALA A 286 -40.49 -31.94 -38.47
C ALA A 286 -40.72 -33.35 -39.05
N SER A 287 -39.80 -34.29 -38.81
CA SER A 287 -39.93 -35.67 -39.32
C SER A 287 -41.11 -36.46 -38.73
N ARG A 288 -41.62 -36.08 -37.54
CA ARG A 288 -42.81 -36.70 -36.95
C ARG A 288 -44.11 -36.19 -37.59
N GLY A 289 -44.11 -34.96 -38.11
CA GLY A 289 -45.28 -34.35 -38.75
C GLY A 289 -45.66 -35.00 -40.08
N ASP A 290 -44.69 -35.51 -40.83
CA ASP A 290 -44.91 -36.08 -42.18
C ASP A 290 -45.47 -37.53 -42.16
N GLY A 291 -45.52 -38.17 -40.99
CA GLY A 291 -45.96 -39.57 -40.83
C GLY A 291 -47.37 -39.75 -40.26
N ALA A 292 -48.10 -38.65 -40.01
CA ALA A 292 -49.47 -38.64 -39.50
C ALA A 292 -50.44 -38.19 -40.60
#